data_AF-A0A450YTE9-F1
#
_entry.id   AF-A0A450YTE9-F1
#
_cell.length_a   1.000
_cell.length_b   1.000
_cell.length_c   1.000
_cell.angle_alpha   90.00
_cell.angle_beta   90.00
_cell.angle_gamma   90.00
#
_symmetry.space_group_name_H-M   'P 1'
#
loop_
_entity.id
_entity.type
_entity.pdbx_description
1 polymer ?
#
loop_
_entity_poly.entity_id
_entity_poly.type
_entity_poly.pdbx_seq_one_letter_code
_entity_poly.pdbx_strand_id
1 'polypeptide(L)'
;RQLRSGDPTAVWVPNAEQEAMRDPTRTRDDFKAREQKTRQQLDAFVLRHGYHWPSNKTRWTQAHYDWLESLTFEHAWLRIVLEEYIDAVKIVGARVATITDRMMKVLPQWSLAPLLDSLIALRGIDKISAMVLLGELGDISRFDSPKQLMAYLGLTPSEHGSGKRRRQGAVTLTGNSRARRTLVESAWSYRFRARKTMHLKRKGG
;
A
#
# COMPACT_ATOMS: atom_id res chain seq x y z
N ARG A 1 -23.63 21.88 43.59
CA ARG A 1 -22.21 21.83 43.21
C ARG A 1 -22.14 21.27 41.79
N GLN A 2 -21.76 22.10 40.82
CA GLN A 2 -21.78 21.79 39.39
C GLN A 2 -20.77 20.70 39.01
N LEU A 3 -21.18 19.90 38.02
CA LEU A 3 -20.40 18.89 37.30
C LEU A 3 -19.19 19.55 36.62
N ARG A 4 -17.96 19.06 36.83
CA ARG A 4 -16.82 19.39 35.97
C ARG A 4 -16.78 18.39 34.82
N SER A 5 -17.34 18.79 33.68
CA SER A 5 -16.95 18.32 32.34
C SER A 5 -15.42 18.41 32.25
N GLY A 6 -14.68 17.37 31.86
CA GLY A 6 -14.84 16.73 30.57
C GLY A 6 -14.27 17.63 29.47
N ASP A 7 -13.05 18.18 29.65
CA ASP A 7 -12.33 18.83 28.55
C ASP A 7 -12.10 17.79 27.46
N PRO A 8 -12.70 17.93 26.26
CA PRO A 8 -12.37 17.05 25.17
C PRO A 8 -10.92 17.30 24.81
N THR A 9 -10.07 16.26 24.95
CA THR A 9 -8.73 16.25 24.35
C THR A 9 -8.87 16.71 22.90
N ALA A 10 -8.25 17.83 22.56
CA ALA A 10 -8.30 18.39 21.23
C ALA A 10 -7.91 17.30 20.22
N VAL A 11 -8.87 16.87 19.42
CA VAL A 11 -8.63 15.86 18.39
C VAL A 11 -7.83 16.56 17.30
N TRP A 12 -6.65 16.03 17.00
CA TRP A 12 -5.83 16.56 15.92
C TRP A 12 -6.59 16.47 14.59
N VAL A 13 -6.59 17.56 13.81
CA VAL A 13 -7.26 17.66 12.51
C VAL A 13 -6.18 17.87 11.43
N PRO A 14 -6.15 17.05 10.36
CA PRO A 14 -5.28 17.29 9.21
C PRO A 14 -5.49 18.68 8.62
N ASN A 15 -4.39 19.33 8.21
CA ASN A 15 -4.50 20.54 7.42
C ASN A 15 -4.94 20.21 5.97
N ALA A 16 -5.34 21.23 5.22
CA ALA A 16 -5.87 21.06 3.87
C ALA A 16 -4.88 20.40 2.90
N GLU A 17 -3.58 20.74 2.99
CA GLU A 17 -2.54 20.14 2.16
C GLU A 17 -2.40 18.63 2.44
N GLN A 18 -2.42 18.24 3.72
CA GLN A 18 -2.33 16.84 4.11
C GLN A 18 -3.53 16.04 3.63
N GLU A 19 -4.76 16.57 3.78
CA GLU A 19 -5.95 15.86 3.29
C GLU A 19 -5.90 15.73 1.76
N ALA A 20 -5.50 16.78 1.05
CA ALA A 20 -5.32 16.73 -0.41
C ALA A 20 -4.23 15.71 -0.84
N MET A 21 -3.14 15.58 -0.09
CA MET A 21 -2.06 14.63 -0.43
C MET A 21 -2.45 13.16 -0.18
N ARG A 22 -3.47 12.90 0.65
CA ARG A 22 -3.99 11.53 0.81
C ARG A 22 -4.58 11.01 -0.50
N ASP A 23 -5.35 11.83 -1.21
CA ASP A 23 -6.15 11.41 -2.36
C ASP A 23 -5.36 10.75 -3.50
N PRO A 24 -4.18 11.25 -3.93
CA PRO A 24 -3.35 10.55 -4.90
C PRO A 24 -2.96 9.13 -4.45
N THR A 25 -2.58 8.97 -3.18
CA THR A 25 -2.23 7.65 -2.63
C THR A 25 -3.46 6.74 -2.51
N ARG A 26 -4.63 7.31 -2.17
CA ARG A 26 -5.92 6.58 -2.10
C ARG A 26 -6.36 6.10 -3.47
N THR A 27 -6.34 6.98 -4.45
CA THR A 27 -6.65 6.68 -5.85
C THR A 27 -5.74 5.57 -6.39
N ARG A 28 -4.44 5.60 -6.05
CA ARG A 28 -3.52 4.53 -6.44
C ARG A 28 -3.91 3.18 -5.84
N ASP A 29 -4.27 3.15 -4.56
CA ASP A 29 -4.73 1.91 -3.90
C ASP A 29 -6.03 1.38 -4.54
N ASP A 30 -6.97 2.25 -4.91
CA ASP A 30 -8.20 1.86 -5.62
C ASP A 30 -7.89 1.23 -6.98
N PHE A 31 -6.97 1.83 -7.75
CA PHE A 31 -6.55 1.27 -9.03
C PHE A 31 -5.78 -0.04 -8.86
N LYS A 32 -4.96 -0.20 -7.80
CA LYS A 32 -4.29 -1.47 -7.49
C LYS A 32 -5.30 -2.57 -7.12
N ALA A 33 -6.32 -2.25 -6.33
CA ALA A 33 -7.39 -3.19 -5.99
C ALA A 33 -8.18 -3.61 -7.24
N ARG A 34 -8.49 -2.65 -8.12
CA ARG A 34 -9.13 -2.93 -9.41
C ARG A 34 -8.24 -3.79 -10.31
N GLU A 35 -6.95 -3.48 -10.40
CA GLU A 35 -5.98 -4.27 -11.18
C GLU A 35 -5.95 -5.72 -10.72
N GLN A 36 -5.88 -5.95 -9.41
CA GLN A 36 -5.91 -7.29 -8.83
C GLN A 36 -7.20 -8.03 -9.19
N LYS A 37 -8.35 -7.37 -9.06
CA LYS A 37 -9.65 -7.96 -9.38
C LYS A 37 -9.76 -8.33 -10.86
N THR A 38 -9.37 -7.42 -11.77
CA THR A 38 -9.40 -7.68 -13.21
C THR A 38 -8.48 -8.84 -13.60
N ARG A 39 -7.28 -8.90 -13.01
CA ARG A 39 -6.34 -10.01 -13.17
C ARG A 39 -6.92 -11.35 -12.74
N GLN A 40 -7.56 -11.39 -11.57
CA GLN A 40 -8.23 -12.59 -11.07
C GLN A 40 -9.37 -13.04 -11.98
N GLN A 41 -10.13 -12.10 -12.56
CA GLN A 41 -11.20 -12.43 -13.50
C GLN A 41 -10.65 -13.06 -14.79
N LEU A 42 -9.57 -12.52 -15.34
CA LEU A 42 -8.89 -13.10 -16.50
C LEU A 42 -8.33 -14.50 -16.18
N ASP A 43 -7.63 -14.65 -15.05
CA ASP A 43 -7.10 -15.94 -14.60
C ASP A 43 -8.22 -16.97 -14.40
N ALA A 44 -9.35 -16.56 -13.80
CA ALA A 44 -10.52 -17.42 -13.62
C ALA A 44 -11.15 -17.83 -14.96
N PHE A 45 -11.19 -16.92 -15.93
CA PHE A 45 -11.70 -17.19 -17.28
C PHE A 45 -10.84 -18.22 -18.02
N VAL A 46 -9.51 -18.07 -18.03
CA VAL A 46 -8.66 -19.06 -18.71
C VAL A 46 -8.68 -20.41 -17.98
N LEU A 47 -8.75 -20.39 -16.64
CA LEU A 47 -8.80 -21.59 -15.82
C LEU A 47 -10.07 -22.44 -16.05
N ARG A 48 -11.25 -21.82 -16.15
CA ARG A 48 -12.51 -22.55 -16.44
C ARG A 48 -12.53 -23.20 -17.83
N HIS A 49 -11.64 -22.79 -18.73
CA HIS A 49 -11.44 -23.38 -20.05
C HIS A 49 -10.23 -24.33 -20.11
N GLY A 50 -9.66 -24.71 -18.96
CA GLY A 50 -8.60 -25.72 -18.85
C GLY A 50 -7.18 -25.18 -19.03
N TYR A 51 -7.00 -23.88 -19.19
CA TYR A 51 -5.68 -23.27 -19.36
C TYR A 51 -5.06 -22.87 -18.02
N HIS A 52 -3.80 -23.22 -17.81
CA HIS A 52 -3.06 -22.82 -16.62
C HIS A 52 -1.67 -22.27 -16.97
N TRP A 53 -1.28 -21.18 -16.31
CA TRP A 53 0.10 -20.72 -16.35
C TRP A 53 0.99 -21.56 -15.42
N PRO A 54 2.20 -21.98 -15.86
CA PRO A 54 3.09 -22.79 -15.02
C PRO A 54 3.38 -22.13 -13.65
N SER A 55 3.26 -22.91 -12.57
CA SER A 55 3.40 -22.42 -11.19
C SER A 55 4.80 -21.90 -10.87
N ASN A 56 5.82 -22.35 -11.60
CA ASN A 56 7.21 -21.91 -11.47
C ASN A 56 7.54 -20.64 -12.29
N LYS A 57 6.58 -20.06 -13.01
CA LYS A 57 6.77 -18.85 -13.82
C LYS A 57 5.98 -17.67 -13.27
N THR A 58 6.52 -16.46 -13.44
CA THR A 58 5.88 -15.22 -13.01
C THR A 58 4.79 -14.77 -13.99
N ARG A 59 3.58 -14.48 -13.48
CA ARG A 59 2.48 -13.88 -14.25
C ARG A 59 2.70 -12.39 -14.52
N TRP A 60 1.90 -11.83 -15.43
CA TRP A 60 1.87 -10.40 -15.76
C TRP A 60 3.18 -9.86 -16.36
N THR A 61 3.97 -10.76 -16.94
CA THR A 61 5.16 -10.48 -17.75
C THR A 61 4.79 -10.51 -19.23
N GLN A 62 5.67 -10.02 -20.11
CA GLN A 62 5.43 -10.12 -21.56
C GLN A 62 5.19 -11.57 -21.98
N ALA A 63 6.01 -12.51 -21.49
CA ALA A 63 5.82 -13.94 -21.76
C ALA A 63 4.47 -14.51 -21.30
N HIS A 64 3.87 -13.96 -20.23
CA HIS A 64 2.52 -14.34 -19.80
C HIS A 64 1.46 -13.80 -20.77
N TYR A 65 1.61 -12.56 -21.25
CA TYR A 65 0.71 -11.99 -22.25
C TYR A 65 0.81 -12.72 -23.59
N ASP A 66 2.03 -13.02 -24.06
CA ASP A 66 2.25 -13.79 -25.29
C ASP A 66 1.57 -15.17 -25.20
N TRP A 67 1.64 -15.80 -24.03
CA TRP A 67 0.93 -17.06 -23.78
C TRP A 67 -0.59 -16.90 -23.79
N LEU A 68 -1.13 -15.88 -23.11
CA LEU A 68 -2.57 -15.58 -23.13
C LEU A 68 -3.04 -15.37 -24.58
N GLU A 69 -2.32 -14.59 -25.36
CA GLU A 69 -2.64 -14.29 -26.77
C GLU A 69 -2.47 -15.52 -27.69
N SER A 70 -1.70 -16.53 -27.28
CA SER A 70 -1.54 -17.81 -28.00
C SER A 70 -2.65 -18.83 -27.74
N LEU A 71 -3.54 -18.59 -26.78
CA LEU A 71 -4.59 -19.54 -26.43
C LEU A 71 -5.61 -19.69 -27.57
N THR A 72 -5.93 -20.94 -27.89
CA THR A 72 -6.96 -21.28 -28.87
C THR A 72 -8.25 -21.65 -28.14
N PHE A 73 -9.40 -21.43 -28.76
CA PHE A 73 -10.69 -21.84 -28.19
C PHE A 73 -11.53 -22.51 -29.28
N GLU A 74 -12.42 -23.42 -28.88
CA GLU A 74 -13.36 -24.08 -29.78
C GLU A 74 -14.29 -23.07 -30.48
N HIS A 75 -14.69 -22.03 -29.76
CA HIS A 75 -15.61 -21.02 -30.25
C HIS A 75 -14.98 -19.63 -30.34
N ALA A 76 -15.22 -18.94 -31.45
CA ALA A 76 -14.65 -17.61 -31.73
C ALA A 76 -15.06 -16.55 -30.70
N TRP A 77 -16.26 -16.63 -30.12
CA TRP A 77 -16.71 -15.66 -29.10
C TRP A 77 -15.91 -15.72 -27.80
N LEU A 78 -15.28 -16.85 -27.47
CA LEU A 78 -14.41 -16.95 -26.30
C LEU A 78 -13.10 -16.17 -26.49
N ARG A 79 -12.62 -16.08 -27.73
CA ARG A 79 -11.46 -15.25 -28.07
C ARG A 79 -11.76 -13.76 -27.87
N ILE A 80 -12.95 -13.31 -28.25
CA ILE A 80 -13.41 -11.93 -28.00
C ILE A 80 -13.38 -11.64 -26.49
N VAL A 81 -13.92 -12.55 -25.67
CA VAL A 81 -13.92 -12.39 -24.20
C VAL A 81 -12.50 -12.35 -23.63
N LEU A 82 -11.59 -13.20 -24.14
CA LEU A 82 -10.19 -13.18 -23.73
C LEU A 82 -9.53 -11.82 -24.02
N GLU A 83 -9.69 -11.31 -25.24
CA GLU A 83 -9.12 -10.04 -25.70
C GLU A 83 -9.62 -8.88 -24.82
N GLU A 84 -10.93 -8.82 -24.54
CA GLU A 84 -11.53 -7.83 -23.63
C GLU A 84 -10.92 -7.88 -22.21
N TYR A 85 -10.72 -9.08 -21.65
CA TYR A 85 -10.09 -9.21 -20.34
C TYR A 85 -8.62 -8.79 -20.35
N ILE A 86 -7.86 -9.15 -21.40
CA ILE A 86 -6.46 -8.73 -21.55
C ILE A 86 -6.38 -7.20 -21.61
N ASP A 87 -7.22 -6.57 -22.43
CA ASP A 87 -7.26 -5.12 -22.58
C ASP A 87 -7.69 -4.42 -21.28
N ALA A 88 -8.68 -4.97 -20.57
CA ALA A 88 -9.07 -4.45 -19.26
C ALA A 88 -7.91 -4.47 -18.26
N VAL A 89 -7.09 -5.54 -18.23
CA VAL A 89 -5.88 -5.59 -17.38
C VAL A 89 -4.85 -4.55 -17.82
N LYS A 90 -4.59 -4.43 -19.12
CA LYS A 90 -3.65 -3.43 -19.68
C LYS A 90 -4.08 -2.00 -19.33
N ILE A 91 -5.36 -1.66 -19.49
CA ILE A 91 -5.94 -0.35 -19.18
C ILE A 91 -5.77 -0.01 -17.69
N VAL A 92 -6.16 -0.91 -16.79
CA VAL A 92 -6.06 -0.62 -15.34
C VAL A 92 -4.60 -0.56 -14.89
N GLY A 93 -3.72 -1.40 -15.44
CA GLY A 93 -2.28 -1.32 -15.22
C GLY A 93 -1.70 0.04 -15.65
N ALA A 94 -2.11 0.55 -16.81
CA ALA A 94 -1.71 1.88 -17.29
C ALA A 94 -2.21 3.01 -16.38
N ARG A 95 -3.40 2.87 -15.77
CA ARG A 95 -3.91 3.84 -14.78
C ARG A 95 -3.07 3.86 -13.50
N VAL A 96 -2.67 2.69 -13.00
CA VAL A 96 -1.73 2.58 -11.86
C VAL A 96 -0.40 3.27 -12.16
N ALA A 97 0.16 3.02 -13.35
CA ALA A 97 1.41 3.64 -13.77
C ALA A 97 1.28 5.17 -13.88
N THR A 98 0.19 5.64 -14.50
CA THR A 98 -0.08 7.07 -14.69
C THR A 98 -0.25 7.82 -13.37
N ILE A 99 -1.04 7.29 -12.43
CA ILE A 99 -1.20 7.96 -11.12
C ILE A 99 0.12 7.93 -10.34
N THR A 100 0.89 6.84 -10.45
CA THR A 100 2.21 6.75 -9.80
C THR A 100 3.18 7.80 -10.35
N ASP A 101 3.24 8.00 -11.68
CA ASP A 101 4.06 9.06 -12.29
C ASP A 101 3.61 10.47 -11.83
N ARG A 102 2.30 10.72 -11.82
CA ARG A 102 1.76 12.00 -11.33
C ARG A 102 2.08 12.27 -9.87
N MET A 103 1.97 11.25 -9.01
CA MET A 103 2.40 11.32 -7.61
C MET A 103 3.86 11.72 -7.49
N MET A 104 4.74 11.15 -8.32
CA MET A 104 6.16 11.47 -8.32
C MET A 104 6.47 12.90 -8.79
N LYS A 105 5.61 13.47 -9.66
CA LYS A 105 5.74 14.86 -10.15
C LYS A 105 5.31 15.90 -9.12
N VAL A 106 4.28 15.61 -8.32
CA VAL A 106 3.82 16.52 -7.26
C VAL A 106 4.64 16.40 -5.98
N LEU A 107 5.30 15.25 -5.77
CA LEU A 107 6.09 14.98 -4.57
C LEU A 107 7.08 16.09 -4.18
N PRO A 108 7.88 16.69 -5.09
CA PRO A 108 8.81 17.77 -4.72
C PRO A 108 8.14 19.05 -4.19
N GLN A 109 6.85 19.24 -4.46
CA GLN A 109 6.09 20.42 -4.05
C GLN A 109 5.44 20.23 -2.67
N TRP A 110 5.45 19.01 -2.14
CA TRP A 110 4.82 18.69 -0.86
C TRP A 110 5.67 19.16 0.32
N SER A 111 5.06 19.84 1.29
CA SER A 111 5.74 20.33 2.49
C SER A 111 6.51 19.26 3.28
N LEU A 112 6.06 18.00 3.24
CA LEU A 112 6.72 16.87 3.92
C LEU A 112 7.76 16.13 3.07
N ALA A 113 8.09 16.61 1.86
CA ALA A 113 9.09 15.98 1.00
C ALA A 113 10.48 15.79 1.68
N PRO A 114 11.01 16.75 2.47
CA PRO A 114 12.27 16.54 3.19
C PRO A 114 12.22 15.40 4.23
N LEU A 115 11.07 15.27 4.91
CA LEU A 115 10.85 14.18 5.87
C LEU A 115 10.73 12.83 5.16
N LEU A 116 10.09 12.81 3.99
CA LEU A 116 9.99 11.63 3.14
C LEU A 116 11.38 11.12 2.71
N ASP A 117 12.30 12.00 2.35
CA ASP A 117 13.68 11.61 1.99
C ASP A 117 14.42 10.93 3.16
N SER A 118 14.12 11.35 4.39
CA SER A 118 14.63 10.72 5.61
C SER A 118 14.02 9.32 5.81
N LEU A 119 12.72 9.14 5.54
CA LEU A 119 12.06 7.84 5.67
C LEU A 119 12.57 6.81 4.66
N ILE A 120 12.88 7.22 3.42
CA ILE A 120 13.36 6.28 2.38
C ILE A 120 14.76 5.75 2.68
N ALA A 121 15.51 6.41 3.57
CA ALA A 121 16.77 5.85 4.09
C ALA A 121 16.53 4.57 4.91
N LEU A 122 15.33 4.38 5.47
CA LEU A 122 14.95 3.16 6.15
C LEU A 122 14.72 2.05 5.14
N ARG A 123 15.36 0.90 5.38
CA ARG A 123 15.23 -0.27 4.52
C ARG A 123 13.76 -0.70 4.41
N GLY A 124 13.32 -1.01 3.20
CA GLY A 124 11.95 -1.46 2.95
C GLY A 124 10.92 -0.33 2.81
N ILE A 125 11.32 0.94 2.97
CA ILE A 125 10.46 2.10 2.69
C ILE A 125 10.86 2.68 1.34
N ASP A 126 9.98 2.58 0.35
CA ASP A 126 10.11 3.29 -0.92
C ASP A 126 9.32 4.62 -0.90
N LYS A 127 9.42 5.40 -1.97
CA LYS A 127 8.73 6.70 -2.09
C LYS A 127 7.22 6.58 -1.91
N ILE A 128 6.61 5.56 -2.51
CA ILE A 128 5.15 5.36 -2.43
C ILE A 128 4.74 5.02 -1.00
N SER A 129 5.49 4.13 -0.34
CA SER A 129 5.28 3.76 1.06
C SER A 129 5.45 4.97 1.97
N ALA A 130 6.50 5.77 1.78
CA ALA A 130 6.71 7.00 2.54
C ALA A 130 5.58 8.01 2.32
N MET A 131 5.08 8.18 1.09
CA MET A 131 3.93 9.04 0.80
C MET A 131 2.66 8.56 1.51
N VAL A 132 2.38 7.25 1.52
CA VAL A 132 1.24 6.69 2.25
C VAL A 132 1.40 6.94 3.76
N LEU A 133 2.59 6.69 4.31
CA LEU A 133 2.84 6.89 5.74
C LEU A 133 2.66 8.35 6.14
N LEU A 134 3.31 9.27 5.46
CA LEU A 134 3.25 10.70 5.80
C LEU A 134 1.92 11.34 5.41
N GLY A 135 1.22 10.86 4.38
CA GLY A 135 -0.14 11.31 4.08
C GLY A 135 -1.11 10.94 5.20
N GLU A 136 -1.02 9.72 5.72
CA GLU A 136 -1.90 9.22 6.78
C GLU A 136 -1.50 9.72 8.18
N LEU A 137 -0.19 9.91 8.46
CA LEU A 137 0.35 10.37 9.74
C LEU A 137 0.48 11.88 9.85
N GLY A 138 0.73 12.60 8.75
CA GLY A 138 1.12 14.00 8.78
C GLY A 138 2.51 14.18 9.38
N ASP A 139 2.74 15.35 9.97
CA ASP A 139 3.96 15.59 10.74
C ASP A 139 4.02 14.63 11.94
N ILE A 140 5.09 13.83 11.99
CA ILE A 140 5.34 12.83 13.04
C ILE A 140 5.65 13.52 14.38
N SER A 141 6.11 14.77 14.37
CA SER A 141 6.41 15.54 15.59
C SER A 141 5.18 15.74 16.50
N ARG A 142 3.97 15.58 15.97
CA ARG A 142 2.70 15.68 16.71
C ARG A 142 2.51 14.58 17.78
N PHE A 143 3.29 13.50 17.70
CA PHE A 143 3.21 12.40 18.65
C PHE A 143 4.21 12.64 19.77
N ASP A 144 3.72 12.82 21.00
CA ASP A 144 4.52 13.06 22.20
C ASP A 144 5.43 11.87 22.55
N SER A 145 5.09 10.67 22.05
CA SER A 145 5.92 9.49 22.22
C SER A 145 5.77 8.46 21.10
N PRO A 146 6.79 7.61 20.88
CA PRO A 146 6.69 6.47 19.97
C PRO A 146 5.53 5.52 20.31
N LYS A 147 5.15 5.41 21.59
CA LYS A 147 4.00 4.58 22.03
C LYS A 147 2.69 5.13 21.49
N GLN A 148 2.51 6.45 21.47
CA GLN A 148 1.32 7.10 20.92
C GLN A 148 1.22 6.89 19.40
N LEU A 149 2.36 6.99 18.70
CA LEU A 149 2.43 6.66 17.26
C LEU A 149 2.06 5.18 17.01
N MET A 150 2.62 4.25 17.78
CA MET A 150 2.28 2.82 17.66
C MET A 150 0.81 2.53 17.99
N ALA A 151 0.20 3.28 18.93
CA ALA A 151 -1.22 3.18 19.22
C ALA A 151 -2.08 3.70 18.05
N TYR A 152 -1.72 4.84 17.46
CA TYR A 152 -2.41 5.43 16.29
C TYR A 152 -2.37 4.52 15.06
N LEU A 153 -1.23 3.88 14.81
CA LEU A 153 -1.08 2.87 13.75
C LEU A 153 -1.85 1.59 14.07
N GLY A 154 -2.30 1.43 15.32
CA GLY A 154 -2.89 0.20 15.81
C GLY A 154 -1.91 -0.95 15.69
N LEU A 155 -0.65 -0.71 16.09
CA LEU A 155 0.45 -1.70 16.20
C LEU A 155 0.69 -2.11 17.66
N THR A 156 -0.07 -1.55 18.60
CA THR A 156 0.01 -1.91 20.01
C THR A 156 -0.87 -3.16 20.27
N PRO A 157 -0.38 -4.17 21.01
CA PRO A 157 -1.22 -5.28 21.44
C PRO A 157 -2.41 -4.78 22.25
N SER A 158 -3.60 -5.36 22.04
CA SER A 158 -4.74 -5.11 22.93
C SER A 158 -4.39 -5.59 24.34
N GLU A 159 -4.66 -4.80 25.37
CA GLU A 159 -4.43 -5.20 26.76
C GLU A 159 -5.77 -5.31 27.48
N HIS A 160 -6.15 -6.53 27.86
CA HIS A 160 -7.29 -6.76 28.75
C HIS A 160 -6.74 -7.08 30.14
N GLY A 161 -6.84 -6.12 31.05
CA GLY A 161 -6.44 -6.28 32.45
C GLY A 161 -7.57 -5.86 33.38
N SER A 162 -8.02 -6.79 34.24
CA SER A 162 -8.75 -6.45 35.46
C SER A 162 -7.90 -6.91 36.65
N GLY A 163 -7.55 -5.99 37.55
CA GLY A 163 -6.72 -6.26 38.72
C GLY A 163 -5.28 -6.73 38.41
N LYS A 164 -4.77 -7.72 39.18
CA LYS A 164 -3.37 -8.23 39.15
C LYS A 164 -3.01 -9.10 37.93
N ARG A 165 -3.88 -9.24 36.93
CA ARG A 165 -3.65 -10.09 35.74
C ARG A 165 -3.52 -9.23 34.49
N ARG A 166 -2.33 -9.28 33.88
CA ARG A 166 -2.01 -8.63 32.61
C ARG A 166 -2.06 -9.66 31.48
N ARG A 167 -2.94 -9.49 30.49
CA ARG A 167 -3.01 -10.34 29.29
C ARG A 167 -2.91 -9.46 28.05
N GLN A 168 -1.81 -9.59 27.31
CA GLN A 168 -1.62 -8.98 26.00
C GLN A 168 -2.29 -9.87 24.94
N GLY A 169 -3.19 -9.30 24.15
CA GLY A 169 -3.94 -9.93 23.07
C GLY A 169 -3.44 -9.48 21.69
N ALA A 170 -4.22 -9.78 20.64
CA ALA A 170 -3.90 -9.41 19.27
C ALA A 170 -3.77 -7.88 19.12
N VAL A 171 -3.04 -7.47 18.08
CA VAL A 171 -2.96 -6.07 17.64
C VAL A 171 -4.38 -5.50 17.54
N THR A 172 -4.63 -4.30 18.08
CA THR A 172 -5.99 -3.76 18.28
C THR A 172 -6.78 -3.57 16.97
N LEU A 173 -6.09 -3.50 15.81
CA LEU A 173 -6.64 -3.24 14.48
C LEU A 173 -7.42 -1.90 14.32
N THR A 174 -7.65 -1.17 15.41
CA THR A 174 -8.40 0.10 15.52
C THR A 174 -7.64 1.34 15.03
N GLY A 175 -6.40 1.19 14.58
CA GLY A 175 -5.58 2.26 14.01
C GLY A 175 -5.62 2.32 12.48
N ASN A 176 -4.93 3.30 11.88
CA ASN A 176 -4.90 3.53 10.44
C ASN A 176 -4.43 2.28 9.66
N SER A 177 -5.38 1.59 9.02
CA SER A 177 -5.15 0.28 8.39
C SER A 177 -4.17 0.36 7.22
N ARG A 178 -4.15 1.48 6.50
CA ARG A 178 -3.25 1.71 5.36
C ARG A 178 -1.82 1.90 5.82
N ALA A 179 -1.61 2.82 6.76
CA ALA A 179 -0.29 3.04 7.34
C ALA A 179 0.25 1.76 8.02
N ARG A 180 -0.62 1.01 8.72
CA ARG A 180 -0.27 -0.29 9.30
C ARG A 180 0.16 -1.30 8.24
N ARG A 181 -0.64 -1.47 7.17
CA ARG A 181 -0.34 -2.39 6.07
C ARG A 181 1.02 -2.04 5.44
N THR A 182 1.25 -0.77 5.14
CA THR A 182 2.52 -0.29 4.56
C THR A 182 3.70 -0.61 5.48
N LEU A 183 3.61 -0.35 6.79
CA LEU A 183 4.70 -0.67 7.73
C LEU A 183 4.97 -2.17 7.83
N VAL A 184 3.91 -3.00 7.85
CA VAL A 184 4.06 -4.45 7.87
C VAL A 184 4.77 -4.91 6.60
N GLU A 185 4.31 -4.48 5.41
CA GLU A 185 4.94 -4.79 4.12
C GLU A 185 6.41 -4.33 4.06
N SER A 186 6.72 -3.12 4.53
CA SER A 186 8.10 -2.62 4.63
C SER A 186 8.95 -3.47 5.57
N ALA A 187 8.42 -3.89 6.72
CA ALA A 187 9.12 -4.72 7.69
C ALA A 187 9.49 -6.11 7.14
N TRP A 188 8.70 -6.67 6.22
CA TRP A 188 9.06 -7.93 5.54
C TRP A 188 10.39 -7.85 4.79
N SER A 189 10.76 -6.66 4.30
CA SER A 189 12.07 -6.43 3.68
C SER A 189 13.21 -6.76 4.64
N TYR A 190 13.01 -6.60 5.96
CA TYR A 190 14.02 -6.87 6.97
C TYR A 190 14.41 -8.35 7.10
N ARG A 191 13.58 -9.28 6.60
CA ARG A 191 13.83 -10.73 6.65
C ARG A 191 14.89 -11.21 5.67
N PHE A 192 15.16 -10.48 4.58
CA PHE A 192 16.14 -10.85 3.57
C PHE A 192 17.49 -10.17 3.84
N ARG A 193 18.65 -10.82 3.68
CA ARG A 193 19.96 -10.14 3.85
C ARG A 193 20.01 -8.80 3.10
N ALA A 194 20.58 -7.75 3.72
CA ALA A 194 20.68 -6.44 3.12
C ALA A 194 21.49 -6.50 1.82
N ARG A 195 20.83 -6.41 0.67
CA ARG A 195 21.50 -6.11 -0.60
C ARG A 195 21.70 -4.61 -0.66
N LYS A 196 22.95 -4.16 -0.75
CA LYS A 196 23.26 -2.76 -1.09
C LYS A 196 22.73 -2.49 -2.49
N THR A 197 21.53 -1.94 -2.61
CA THR A 197 21.00 -1.43 -3.88
C THR A 197 21.81 -0.20 -4.31
N MET A 198 21.95 0.05 -5.62
CA MET A 198 22.79 1.13 -6.16
C MET A 198 22.45 2.52 -5.58
N HIS A 199 21.20 2.74 -5.16
CA HIS A 199 20.77 3.98 -4.51
C HIS A 199 21.51 4.27 -3.18
N LEU A 200 21.80 3.23 -2.39
CA LEU A 200 22.57 3.35 -1.13
C LEU A 200 24.08 3.55 -1.36
N LYS A 201 24.62 3.07 -2.49
CA LYS A 201 26.03 3.30 -2.87
C LYS A 201 26.30 4.75 -3.26
N ARG A 202 25.31 5.46 -3.81
CA ARG A 202 25.47 6.84 -4.31
C ARG A 202 25.48 7.93 -3.22
N LYS A 203 25.04 7.60 -1.99
CA LYS A 203 24.98 8.54 -0.84
C LYS A 203 26.09 8.32 0.21
N GLY A 204 26.97 7.34 0.01
CA GLY A 204 28.03 6.97 0.95
C GLY A 204 29.44 7.15 0.41
N GLY A 205 29.63 8.01 -0.58
CA GLY A 205 30.92 8.41 -1.14
C GLY A 205 31.01 9.92 -1.22
#